data_AF-A0A953RWC9-F1
#
_entry.id   AF-A0A953RWC9-F1
#
_cell.length_a   1.000
_cell.length_b   1.000
_cell.length_c   1.000
_cell.angle_alpha   90.00
_cell.angle_beta   90.00
_cell.angle_gamma   90.00
#
_symmetry.space_group_name_H-M   'P 1'
#
loop_
_entity.id
_entity.type
_entity.pdbx_description
1 polymer ?
#
loop_
_entity_poly.entity_id
_entity_poly.type
_entity_poly.pdbx_seq_one_letter_code
_entity_poly.pdbx_strand_id
1 'polypeptide(L)'
;MQRILKKVTICLALMAIAAFAQTKPAFEVATIKPSPPMDPAKIAAALQAGGKMPIGANVEFLRAEYLYLDLRSLMSYAYGVKPYQITGPDWMATEHFDIVAKMPEGSKKEDAPKMLQTLLEERFKLTTHRASAEHPVLALVVGKGGPKLKASAEKPVAIDESAPLKPGESKMDGSNGPVRVKVDMTTGSSVIDMGLQGKMAFKLDPATRTMHLEFSMTTMTGFADMVTQLFAQLGGTGGRQVVDMTGIQGNYDATVDLGLAEIIAMARAAGADIPAGAPGGPGGQGNNPAVASDPGGGGTSLTDAVQSMGLKLESRKATVDQLIIDHIEKTPTEN
;
A
#
# COMPACT_ATOMS: atom_id res chain seq x y z
N MET A 1 6.34 75.07 6.43
CA MET A 1 7.26 73.95 6.74
C MET A 1 6.61 72.86 7.61
N GLN A 2 5.32 72.53 7.42
CA GLN A 2 4.60 71.55 8.27
C GLN A 2 3.71 70.55 7.52
N ARG A 3 3.66 70.61 6.17
CA ARG A 3 2.85 69.67 5.35
C ARG A 3 3.65 68.57 4.65
N ILE A 4 4.99 68.62 4.70
CA ILE A 4 5.87 67.62 4.06
C ILE A 4 6.27 66.50 5.04
N LEU A 5 6.22 66.74 6.37
CA LEU A 5 6.66 65.78 7.38
C LEU A 5 5.66 64.65 7.70
N LYS A 6 4.40 64.72 7.25
CA LYS A 6 3.41 63.65 7.50
C LYS A 6 3.32 62.58 6.40
N LYS A 7 4.05 62.73 5.28
CA LYS A 7 4.06 61.73 4.20
C LYS A 7 5.24 60.74 4.28
N VAL A 8 6.20 60.96 5.18
CA VAL A 8 7.39 60.07 5.31
C VAL A 8 7.19 59.00 6.39
N THR A 9 6.25 59.16 7.31
CA THR A 9 5.99 58.18 8.39
C THR A 9 4.99 57.08 7.99
N ILE A 10 4.38 57.14 6.81
CA ILE A 10 3.47 56.08 6.30
C ILE A 10 4.18 55.13 5.32
N CYS A 11 5.49 55.31 5.08
CA CYS A 11 6.30 54.34 4.31
C CYS A 11 7.17 53.43 5.18
N LEU A 12 7.23 53.64 6.51
CA LEU A 12 8.04 52.81 7.41
C LEU A 12 7.24 51.74 8.18
N ALA A 13 5.93 51.66 7.98
CA ALA A 13 5.06 50.64 8.59
C ALA A 13 4.50 49.64 7.56
N LEU A 14 5.04 49.61 6.34
CA LEU A 14 4.65 48.69 5.25
C LEU A 14 5.82 47.81 4.77
N MET A 15 6.92 47.73 5.53
CA MET A 15 8.13 46.98 5.18
C MET A 15 8.49 45.88 6.19
N ALA A 16 7.51 45.36 6.94
CA ALA A 16 7.72 44.23 7.84
C ALA A 16 6.52 43.28 7.91
N ILE A 17 5.76 43.17 6.82
CA ILE A 17 5.12 41.90 6.48
C ILE A 17 5.86 41.42 5.25
N ALA A 18 7.14 41.06 5.44
CA ALA A 18 7.68 39.98 4.63
C ALA A 18 6.72 38.83 4.91
N ALA A 19 5.84 38.58 3.94
CA ALA A 19 5.01 37.41 3.94
C ALA A 19 5.91 36.27 4.38
N PHE A 20 5.51 35.57 5.43
CA PHE A 20 5.82 34.15 5.51
C PHE A 20 5.11 33.55 4.29
N ALA A 21 5.69 33.72 3.10
CA ALA A 21 5.57 32.77 2.04
C ALA A 21 6.22 31.54 2.64
N GLN A 22 5.42 30.77 3.38
CA GLN A 22 5.80 29.48 3.85
C GLN A 22 6.06 28.69 2.58
N THR A 23 7.34 28.62 2.21
CA THR A 23 7.81 27.83 1.08
C THR A 23 7.21 26.44 1.27
N LYS A 24 6.53 25.93 0.24
CA LYS A 24 5.99 24.57 0.28
C LYS A 24 7.12 23.64 0.72
N PRO A 25 6.90 22.70 1.67
CA PRO A 25 7.91 21.74 2.04
C PRO A 25 8.41 21.02 0.78
N ALA A 26 9.72 21.05 0.54
CA ALA A 26 10.34 20.46 -0.63
C ALA A 26 11.64 19.75 -0.23
N PHE A 27 12.02 18.76 -1.02
CA PHE A 27 13.35 18.16 -0.92
C PHE A 27 14.41 19.16 -1.41
N GLU A 28 15.60 19.17 -0.80
CA GLU A 28 16.72 19.99 -1.29
C GLU A 28 17.20 19.50 -2.66
N VAL A 29 17.25 18.17 -2.81
CA VAL A 29 17.64 17.47 -4.04
C VAL A 29 16.81 16.21 -4.12
N ALA A 30 16.26 15.92 -5.29
CA ALA A 30 15.58 14.66 -5.56
C ALA A 30 16.02 14.13 -6.92
N THR A 31 16.12 12.81 -7.02
CA THR A 31 16.29 12.11 -8.29
C THR A 31 15.07 11.24 -8.52
N ILE A 32 14.58 11.18 -9.75
CA ILE A 32 13.49 10.30 -10.18
C ILE A 32 13.99 9.52 -11.39
N LYS A 33 13.90 8.19 -11.33
CA LYS A 33 14.31 7.31 -12.41
C LYS A 33 13.26 6.20 -12.58
N PRO A 34 12.97 5.75 -13.81
CA PRO A 34 12.24 4.50 -14.00
C PRO A 34 12.98 3.37 -13.27
N SER A 35 12.26 2.57 -12.50
CA SER A 35 12.83 1.43 -11.80
C SER A 35 13.18 0.32 -12.79
N PRO A 36 14.36 -0.31 -12.67
CA PRO A 36 14.66 -1.50 -13.45
C PRO A 36 13.68 -2.64 -13.10
N PRO A 37 13.38 -3.54 -14.04
CA PRO A 37 12.62 -4.74 -13.73
C PRO A 37 13.23 -5.51 -12.56
N MET A 38 12.38 -6.07 -11.71
CA MET A 38 12.84 -6.93 -10.62
C MET A 38 13.57 -8.15 -11.15
N ASP A 39 14.74 -8.41 -10.57
CA ASP A 39 15.52 -9.62 -10.79
C ASP A 39 15.33 -10.56 -9.58
N PRO A 40 14.60 -11.68 -9.73
CA PRO A 40 14.35 -12.61 -8.64
C PRO A 40 15.63 -13.15 -8.00
N ALA A 41 16.71 -13.32 -8.77
CA ALA A 41 17.98 -13.81 -8.24
C ALA A 41 18.67 -12.75 -7.37
N LYS A 42 18.62 -11.47 -7.76
CA LYS A 42 19.14 -10.37 -6.93
C LYS A 42 18.33 -10.17 -5.66
N ILE A 43 17.01 -10.32 -5.73
CA ILE A 43 16.13 -10.26 -4.56
C ILE A 43 16.48 -11.40 -3.59
N ALA A 44 16.57 -12.63 -4.08
CA ALA A 44 16.93 -13.78 -3.25
C ALA A 44 18.32 -13.61 -2.61
N ALA A 45 19.31 -13.12 -3.37
CA ALA A 45 20.65 -12.86 -2.85
C ALA A 45 20.65 -11.74 -1.79
N ALA A 46 19.90 -10.65 -2.01
CA ALA A 46 19.76 -9.57 -1.04
C ALA A 46 19.12 -10.08 0.26
N LEU A 47 18.04 -10.86 0.18
CA LEU A 47 17.40 -11.47 1.34
C LEU A 47 18.33 -12.43 2.09
N GLN A 48 19.09 -13.27 1.38
CA GLN A 48 20.08 -14.18 2.00
C GLN A 48 21.21 -13.43 2.69
N ALA A 49 21.63 -12.28 2.14
CA ALA A 49 22.64 -11.41 2.74
C ALA A 49 22.09 -10.56 3.91
N GLY A 50 20.81 -10.72 4.29
CA GLY A 50 20.15 -9.88 5.30
C GLY A 50 19.95 -8.43 4.84
N GLY A 51 20.01 -8.18 3.53
CA GLY A 51 19.80 -6.88 2.92
C GLY A 51 18.32 -6.45 2.93
N LYS A 52 18.11 -5.14 2.85
CA LYS A 52 16.77 -4.55 2.69
C LYS A 52 16.20 -4.91 1.31
N MET A 53 14.91 -5.26 1.27
CA MET A 53 14.18 -5.31 0.00
C MET A 53 14.14 -3.88 -0.59
N PRO A 54 14.55 -3.66 -1.85
CA PRO A 54 14.56 -2.32 -2.45
C PRO A 54 13.15 -1.94 -2.93
N ILE A 55 12.16 -2.02 -2.04
CA ILE A 55 10.74 -1.83 -2.34
C ILE A 55 10.11 -1.00 -1.24
N GLY A 56 9.30 -0.02 -1.63
CA GLY A 56 8.54 0.81 -0.71
C GLY A 56 9.28 2.06 -0.28
N ALA A 57 8.78 2.69 0.78
CA ALA A 57 9.37 3.90 1.32
C ALA A 57 10.35 3.59 2.46
N ASN A 58 11.45 4.35 2.54
CA ASN A 58 12.34 4.37 3.68
C ASN A 58 12.85 5.80 3.90
N VAL A 59 12.50 6.37 5.04
CA VAL A 59 12.95 7.70 5.46
C VAL A 59 13.82 7.54 6.69
N GLU A 60 15.13 7.69 6.49
CA GLU A 60 16.14 7.60 7.54
C GLU A 60 16.96 8.89 7.56
N PHE A 61 17.01 9.52 8.74
CA PHE A 61 17.65 10.82 8.94
C PHE A 61 17.09 11.89 7.97
N LEU A 62 17.94 12.42 7.09
CA LEU A 62 17.57 13.42 6.08
C LEU A 62 17.51 12.81 4.67
N ARG A 63 17.30 11.50 4.56
CA ARG A 63 17.23 10.79 3.29
C ARG A 63 15.91 10.06 3.17
N ALA A 64 15.16 10.36 2.12
CA ALA A 64 13.94 9.68 1.75
C ALA A 64 14.17 8.85 0.47
N GLU A 65 13.84 7.57 0.55
CA GLU A 65 13.85 6.64 -0.58
C GLU A 65 12.43 6.13 -0.82
N TYR A 66 12.01 6.10 -2.08
CA TYR A 66 10.77 5.48 -2.54
C TYR A 66 11.14 4.60 -3.73
N LEU A 67 11.32 3.30 -3.49
CA LEU A 67 11.93 2.39 -4.46
C LEU A 67 10.90 1.43 -5.03
N TYR A 68 10.95 1.21 -6.34
CA TYR A 68 10.04 0.33 -7.07
C TYR A 68 8.56 0.64 -6.77
N LEU A 69 8.17 1.92 -6.85
CA LEU A 69 6.79 2.35 -6.59
C LEU A 69 6.17 2.98 -7.84
N ASP A 70 4.94 2.58 -8.14
CA ASP A 70 4.13 3.23 -9.16
C ASP A 70 3.57 4.58 -8.66
N LEU A 71 3.04 5.41 -9.58
CA LEU A 71 2.55 6.75 -9.23
C LEU A 71 1.38 6.70 -8.24
N ARG A 72 0.52 5.68 -8.35
CA ARG A 72 -0.61 5.51 -7.41
C ARG A 72 -0.11 5.23 -5.99
N SER A 73 0.95 4.46 -5.86
CA SER A 73 1.58 4.13 -4.57
C SER A 73 2.33 5.33 -4.01
N LEU A 74 3.10 6.05 -4.83
CA LEU A 74 3.75 7.31 -4.44
C LEU A 74 2.73 8.34 -3.94
N MET A 75 1.58 8.46 -4.60
CA MET A 75 0.49 9.30 -4.14
C MET A 75 -0.14 8.81 -2.83
N SER A 76 -0.28 7.49 -2.64
CA SER A 76 -0.78 6.92 -1.37
C SER A 76 0.11 7.32 -0.19
N TYR A 77 1.44 7.29 -0.38
CA TYR A 77 2.41 7.81 0.58
C TYR A 77 2.31 9.33 0.77
N ALA A 78 2.22 10.09 -0.31
CA ALA A 78 2.22 11.54 -0.27
C ALA A 78 0.98 12.09 0.47
N TYR A 79 -0.21 11.54 0.21
CA TYR A 79 -1.48 12.06 0.72
C TYR A 79 -2.04 11.29 1.93
N GLY A 80 -1.39 10.22 2.37
CA GLY A 80 -1.86 9.39 3.49
C GLY A 80 -3.22 8.75 3.20
N VAL A 81 -3.41 8.29 1.96
CA VAL A 81 -4.65 7.63 1.51
C VAL A 81 -4.33 6.22 1.03
N LYS A 82 -5.35 5.37 0.89
CA LYS A 82 -5.19 4.03 0.34
C LYS A 82 -5.14 4.08 -1.20
N PRO A 83 -4.45 3.15 -1.88
CA PRO A 83 -4.40 3.13 -3.35
C PRO A 83 -5.77 3.10 -4.04
N TYR A 84 -6.78 2.50 -3.39
CA TYR A 84 -8.16 2.43 -3.89
C TYR A 84 -8.95 3.73 -3.71
N GLN A 85 -8.45 4.68 -2.92
CA GLN A 85 -9.02 6.02 -2.77
C GLN A 85 -8.48 7.00 -3.82
N ILE A 86 -7.61 6.54 -4.73
CA ILE A 86 -7.03 7.38 -5.77
C ILE A 86 -7.74 7.08 -7.08
N THR A 87 -8.42 8.09 -7.61
CA THR A 87 -9.08 8.02 -8.92
C THR A 87 -8.24 8.78 -9.94
N GLY A 88 -7.84 8.10 -11.00
CA GLY A 88 -7.06 8.67 -12.09
C GLY A 88 -6.77 7.63 -13.18
N PRO A 89 -5.94 7.97 -14.17
CA PRO A 89 -5.66 7.08 -15.29
C PRO A 89 -5.05 5.73 -14.89
N ASP A 90 -5.45 4.65 -15.56
CA ASP A 90 -4.98 3.29 -15.24
C ASP A 90 -3.47 3.10 -15.41
N TRP A 91 -2.85 3.85 -16.33
CA TRP A 91 -1.41 3.79 -16.59
C TRP A 91 -0.55 4.19 -15.38
N MET A 92 -1.11 4.86 -14.37
CA MET A 92 -0.38 5.22 -13.16
C MET A 92 0.08 4.01 -12.34
N ALA A 93 -0.51 2.83 -12.58
CA ALA A 93 -0.17 1.58 -11.92
C ALA A 93 0.75 0.68 -12.77
N THR A 94 1.29 1.18 -13.90
CA THR A 94 2.07 0.34 -14.83
C THR A 94 3.57 0.58 -14.74
N GLU A 95 3.99 1.83 -14.57
CA GLU A 95 5.41 2.21 -14.51
C GLU A 95 5.83 2.45 -13.07
N HIS A 96 6.98 1.89 -12.70
CA HIS A 96 7.56 2.01 -11.37
C HIS A 96 8.72 3.00 -11.41
N PHE A 97 8.89 3.76 -10.34
CA PHE A 97 9.94 4.77 -10.19
C PHE A 97 10.74 4.53 -8.92
N ASP A 98 12.04 4.83 -9.03
CA ASP A 98 12.95 4.98 -7.90
C ASP A 98 13.15 6.48 -7.66
N ILE A 99 12.72 6.93 -6.48
CA ILE A 99 12.95 8.29 -5.99
C ILE A 99 13.94 8.22 -4.82
N VAL A 100 15.04 8.95 -4.95
CA VAL A 100 15.99 9.17 -3.85
C VAL A 100 16.14 10.66 -3.64
N ALA A 101 15.83 11.13 -2.43
CA ALA A 101 15.75 12.54 -2.12
C ALA A 101 16.42 12.89 -0.78
N LYS A 102 16.96 14.11 -0.72
CA LYS A 102 17.55 14.73 0.47
C LYS A 102 16.57 15.71 1.08
N MET A 103 16.30 15.54 2.36
CA MET A 103 15.45 16.44 3.15
C MET A 103 16.29 17.60 3.71
N PRO A 104 15.72 18.81 3.83
CA PRO A 104 16.40 19.94 4.46
C PRO A 104 16.82 19.68 5.90
N GLU A 105 17.89 20.31 6.36
CA GLU A 105 18.26 20.26 7.78
C GLU A 105 17.12 20.72 8.70
N GLY A 106 16.94 20.05 9.84
CA GLY A 106 15.85 20.30 10.77
C GLY A 106 14.50 19.69 10.36
N SER A 107 14.40 19.09 9.17
CA SER A 107 13.22 18.32 8.77
C SER A 107 13.05 17.08 9.63
N LYS A 108 11.79 16.69 9.82
CA LYS A 108 11.43 15.43 10.48
C LYS A 108 10.87 14.45 9.45
N LYS A 109 10.88 13.18 9.81
CA LYS A 109 10.34 12.10 8.97
C LYS A 109 8.91 12.36 8.52
N GLU A 110 8.10 12.97 9.38
CA GLU A 110 6.69 13.30 9.12
C GLU A 110 6.52 14.41 8.06
N ASP A 111 7.58 15.13 7.72
CA ASP A 111 7.56 16.14 6.65
C ASP A 111 7.70 15.51 5.25
N ALA A 112 8.25 14.28 5.15
CA ALA A 112 8.52 13.61 3.88
C ALA A 112 7.28 13.42 2.98
N PRO A 113 6.08 13.05 3.49
CA PRO A 113 4.88 12.98 2.66
C PRO A 113 4.54 14.30 1.97
N LYS A 114 4.67 15.44 2.66
CA LYS A 114 4.40 16.76 2.07
C LYS A 114 5.47 17.16 1.05
N MET A 115 6.73 16.83 1.32
CA MET A 115 7.81 17.04 0.34
C MET A 115 7.61 16.19 -0.92
N LEU A 116 7.12 14.95 -0.75
CA LEU A 116 6.74 14.08 -1.86
C LEU A 116 5.55 14.65 -2.65
N GLN A 117 4.53 15.23 -2.00
CA GLN A 117 3.45 15.94 -2.71
C GLN A 117 4.04 17.03 -3.62
N THR A 118 4.86 17.92 -3.07
CA THR A 118 5.51 19.00 -3.84
C THR A 118 6.33 18.44 -5.01
N LEU A 119 7.09 17.37 -4.79
CA LEU A 119 7.87 16.72 -5.85
C LEU A 119 6.97 16.19 -6.97
N LEU A 120 5.86 15.52 -6.64
CA LEU A 120 4.92 15.00 -7.64
C LEU A 120 4.21 16.14 -8.40
N GLU A 121 3.84 17.21 -7.72
CA GLU A 121 3.28 18.43 -8.34
C GLU A 121 4.26 19.05 -9.35
N GLU A 122 5.53 19.19 -8.97
CA GLU A 122 6.53 19.86 -9.81
C GLU A 122 6.97 18.99 -10.99
N ARG A 123 7.21 17.70 -10.74
CA ARG A 123 7.86 16.81 -11.69
C ARG A 123 6.88 16.07 -12.59
N PHE A 124 5.70 15.72 -12.08
CA PHE A 124 4.65 15.06 -12.87
C PHE A 124 3.45 15.98 -13.15
N LYS A 125 3.56 17.29 -12.86
CA LYS A 125 2.47 18.27 -13.02
C LYS A 125 1.19 17.84 -12.31
N LEU A 126 1.34 17.10 -11.21
CA LEU A 126 0.21 16.55 -10.48
C LEU A 126 -0.69 17.68 -9.96
N THR A 127 -1.99 17.58 -10.22
CA THR A 127 -3.03 18.38 -9.56
C THR A 127 -4.17 17.46 -9.14
N THR A 128 -4.74 17.73 -7.96
CA THR A 128 -5.76 16.86 -7.36
C THR A 128 -6.79 17.66 -6.58
N HIS A 129 -7.96 17.05 -6.37
CA HIS A 129 -8.95 17.50 -5.40
C HIS A 129 -9.56 16.31 -4.65
N ARG A 130 -10.20 16.58 -3.51
CA ARG A 130 -10.94 15.56 -2.75
C ARG A 130 -12.41 15.60 -3.13
N ALA A 131 -13.01 14.43 -3.28
CA ALA A 131 -14.45 14.27 -3.48
C ALA A 131 -14.96 13.05 -2.73
N SER A 132 -16.22 13.08 -2.34
CA SER A 132 -16.90 11.93 -1.73
C SER A 132 -18.03 11.51 -2.65
N ALA A 133 -18.02 10.25 -3.09
CA ALA A 133 -19.04 9.72 -3.99
C ALA A 133 -19.42 8.29 -3.61
N GLU A 134 -20.61 7.86 -4.03
CA GLU A 134 -21.02 6.46 -3.89
C GLU A 134 -20.29 5.59 -4.91
N HIS A 135 -19.54 4.60 -4.43
CA HIS A 135 -18.86 3.62 -5.26
C HIS A 135 -19.40 2.20 -5.01
N PRO A 136 -19.38 1.31 -6.02
CA PRO A 136 -19.60 -0.10 -5.78
C PRO A 136 -18.44 -0.65 -4.92
N VAL A 137 -18.79 -1.28 -3.82
CA VAL A 137 -17.85 -1.91 -2.87
C VAL A 137 -18.24 -3.36 -2.61
N LEU A 138 -17.28 -4.12 -2.11
CA LEU A 138 -17.53 -5.41 -1.47
C LEU A 138 -17.69 -5.16 0.03
N ALA A 139 -18.94 -5.03 0.50
CA ALA A 139 -19.21 -4.90 1.91
C ALA A 139 -18.89 -6.22 2.63
N LEU A 140 -17.97 -6.17 3.58
CA LEU A 140 -17.75 -7.22 4.55
C LEU A 140 -18.84 -7.12 5.63
N VAL A 141 -19.68 -8.13 5.73
CA VAL A 141 -20.84 -8.15 6.63
C VAL A 141 -20.86 -9.44 7.43
N VAL A 142 -21.65 -9.47 8.50
CA VAL A 142 -21.89 -10.69 9.27
C VAL A 142 -22.70 -11.67 8.43
N GLY A 143 -22.20 -12.90 8.29
CA GLY A 143 -22.84 -13.99 7.58
C GLY A 143 -23.96 -14.67 8.39
N LYS A 144 -24.65 -15.62 7.74
CA LYS A 144 -25.65 -16.45 8.42
C LYS A 144 -24.95 -17.32 9.47
N GLY A 145 -25.38 -17.19 10.73
CA GLY A 145 -24.79 -17.92 11.87
C GLY A 145 -23.88 -17.07 12.77
N GLY A 146 -23.70 -15.78 12.46
CA GLY A 146 -22.93 -14.85 13.29
C GLY A 146 -21.41 -14.99 13.12
N PRO A 147 -20.64 -14.02 13.67
CA PRO A 147 -19.19 -14.04 13.54
C PRO A 147 -18.57 -15.20 14.32
N LYS A 148 -17.66 -15.92 13.67
CA LYS A 148 -16.84 -17.00 14.25
C LYS A 148 -15.39 -16.54 14.35
N LEU A 149 -15.19 -15.40 15.02
CA LEU A 149 -13.88 -14.77 15.17
C LEU A 149 -13.31 -15.06 16.55
N LYS A 150 -11.99 -15.27 16.61
CA LYS A 150 -11.27 -15.38 17.88
C LYS A 150 -10.80 -14.00 18.30
N ALA A 151 -11.25 -13.51 19.45
CA ALA A 151 -10.73 -12.26 19.99
C ALA A 151 -9.24 -12.39 20.30
N SER A 152 -8.44 -11.38 19.93
CA SER A 152 -7.00 -11.38 20.21
C SER A 152 -6.76 -11.31 21.71
N ALA A 153 -5.92 -12.21 22.22
CA ALA A 153 -5.50 -12.19 23.62
C ALA A 153 -4.54 -11.03 23.91
N GLU A 154 -3.78 -10.62 22.90
CA GLU A 154 -2.82 -9.53 22.96
C GLU A 154 -3.36 -8.31 22.22
N LYS A 155 -2.85 -7.13 22.60
CA LYS A 155 -3.17 -5.86 21.95
C LYS A 155 -2.07 -5.51 20.95
N PRO A 156 -2.40 -4.83 19.85
CA PRO A 156 -1.39 -4.32 18.95
C PRO A 156 -0.55 -3.26 19.65
N VAL A 157 0.75 -3.24 19.36
CA VAL A 157 1.74 -2.36 20.00
C VAL A 157 2.46 -1.57 18.91
N ALA A 158 2.78 -0.31 19.17
CA ALA A 158 3.59 0.49 18.25
C ALA A 158 4.98 -0.14 18.05
N ILE A 159 5.49 -0.08 16.82
CA ILE A 159 6.84 -0.56 16.52
C ILE A 159 7.85 0.44 17.08
N ASP A 160 8.77 -0.06 17.89
CA ASP A 160 9.98 0.67 18.26
C ASP A 160 10.95 0.66 17.07
N GLU A 161 11.08 1.79 16.38
CA GLU A 161 11.94 1.94 15.22
C GLU A 161 13.43 2.01 15.58
N SER A 162 13.76 2.27 16.85
CA SER A 162 15.13 2.35 17.34
C SER A 162 15.70 0.98 17.72
N ALA A 163 14.84 0.00 18.00
CA ALA A 163 15.26 -1.34 18.33
C ALA A 163 15.98 -2.01 17.13
N PRO A 164 17.12 -2.69 17.35
CA PRO A 164 17.89 -3.30 16.28
C PRO A 164 17.06 -4.36 15.52
N LEU A 165 17.35 -4.51 14.23
CA LEU A 165 16.75 -5.55 13.40
C LEU A 165 17.30 -6.92 13.80
N LYS A 166 16.42 -7.92 13.91
CA LYS A 166 16.83 -9.32 14.10
C LYS A 166 17.22 -9.96 12.76
N PRO A 167 17.91 -11.11 12.74
CA PRO A 167 18.19 -11.82 11.50
C PRO A 167 16.92 -12.10 10.69
N GLY A 168 16.96 -11.77 9.39
CA GLY A 168 15.81 -11.89 8.48
C GLY A 168 14.74 -10.80 8.64
N GLU A 169 14.92 -9.84 9.55
CA GLU A 169 14.04 -8.67 9.65
C GLU A 169 14.55 -7.53 8.77
N SER A 170 13.60 -6.85 8.15
CA SER A 170 13.76 -5.56 7.48
C SER A 170 12.69 -4.60 8.00
N LYS A 171 12.95 -3.30 7.85
CA LYS A 171 11.98 -2.25 8.16
C LYS A 171 11.67 -1.43 6.91
N MET A 172 10.45 -0.94 6.85
CA MET A 172 9.97 -0.05 5.81
C MET A 172 9.02 0.96 6.42
N ASP A 173 8.84 2.07 5.73
CA ASP A 173 7.78 3.02 6.02
C ASP A 173 6.56 2.63 5.20
N GLY A 174 5.51 2.20 5.90
CA GLY A 174 4.19 2.02 5.33
C GLY A 174 3.45 3.35 5.23
N SER A 175 2.41 3.40 4.42
CA SER A 175 1.58 4.61 4.27
C SER A 175 0.89 5.04 5.56
N ASN A 176 0.73 4.12 6.52
CA ASN A 176 0.05 4.33 7.80
C ASN A 176 0.98 4.17 9.02
N GLY A 177 2.30 4.16 8.82
CA GLY A 177 3.28 4.03 9.90
C GLY A 177 4.40 3.03 9.58
N PRO A 178 5.34 2.83 10.53
CA PRO A 178 6.44 1.90 10.34
C PRO A 178 5.93 0.46 10.23
N VAL A 179 6.63 -0.34 9.42
CA VAL A 179 6.35 -1.75 9.21
C VAL A 179 7.65 -2.54 9.38
N ARG A 180 7.57 -3.68 10.07
CA ARG A 180 8.66 -4.66 10.12
C ARG A 180 8.26 -5.90 9.34
N VAL A 181 9.14 -6.34 8.45
CA VAL A 181 8.96 -7.57 7.68
C VAL A 181 10.04 -8.55 8.08
N LYS A 182 9.64 -9.71 8.57
CA LYS A 182 10.51 -10.84 8.82
C LYS A 182 10.27 -11.91 7.78
N VAL A 183 11.31 -12.31 7.06
CA VAL A 183 11.24 -13.42 6.11
C VAL A 183 12.11 -14.56 6.62
N ASP A 184 11.51 -15.73 6.78
CA ASP A 184 12.22 -16.97 7.01
C ASP A 184 12.32 -17.74 5.69
N MET A 185 13.47 -17.61 5.03
CA MET A 185 13.74 -18.28 3.76
C MET A 185 13.83 -19.80 3.89
N THR A 186 14.05 -20.35 5.09
CA THR A 186 14.16 -21.81 5.28
C THR A 186 12.79 -22.48 5.26
N THR A 187 11.80 -21.81 5.83
CA THR A 187 10.42 -22.32 5.92
C THR A 187 9.50 -21.70 4.86
N GLY A 188 9.95 -20.67 4.14
CA GLY A 188 9.11 -19.89 3.24
C GLY A 188 8.05 -19.06 3.96
N SER A 189 8.23 -18.84 5.27
CA SER A 189 7.29 -18.08 6.09
C SER A 189 7.66 -16.59 6.07
N SER A 190 6.68 -15.70 6.13
CA SER A 190 6.90 -14.28 6.34
C SER A 190 5.94 -13.72 7.37
N VAL A 191 6.39 -12.72 8.13
CA VAL A 191 5.58 -11.98 9.09
C VAL A 191 5.73 -10.50 8.80
N ILE A 192 4.62 -9.81 8.61
CA ILE A 192 4.51 -8.37 8.42
C ILE A 192 3.84 -7.81 9.67
N ASP A 193 4.63 -7.10 10.48
CA ASP A 193 4.17 -6.36 11.65
C ASP A 193 3.90 -4.91 11.23
N MET A 194 2.64 -4.48 11.35
CA MET A 194 2.19 -3.12 11.03
C MET A 194 1.92 -2.31 12.31
N GLY A 195 2.50 -2.74 13.44
CA GLY A 195 2.41 -2.10 14.73
C GLY A 195 0.97 -2.03 15.24
N LEU A 196 0.45 -0.81 15.40
CA LEU A 196 -0.90 -0.59 15.90
C LEU A 196 -2.01 -1.14 14.99
N GLN A 197 -1.69 -1.45 13.73
CA GLN A 197 -2.64 -1.99 12.76
C GLN A 197 -2.77 -3.52 12.83
N GLY A 198 -1.93 -4.19 13.62
CA GLY A 198 -1.89 -5.65 13.75
C GLY A 198 -0.76 -6.29 12.96
N LYS A 199 -0.82 -7.63 12.85
CA LYS A 199 0.19 -8.46 12.19
C LYS A 199 -0.43 -9.36 11.16
N MET A 200 0.34 -9.69 10.14
CA MET A 200 -0.03 -10.63 9.11
C MET A 200 1.12 -11.61 8.90
N ALA A 201 0.85 -12.91 8.96
CA ALA A 201 1.82 -13.95 8.66
C ALA A 201 1.37 -14.76 7.46
N PHE A 202 2.33 -15.16 6.63
CA PHE A 202 2.10 -16.01 5.47
C PHE A 202 3.01 -17.22 5.58
N LYS A 203 2.49 -18.39 5.25
CA LYS A 203 3.28 -19.61 5.14
C LYS A 203 2.74 -20.48 4.03
N LEU A 204 3.61 -20.83 3.08
CA LEU A 204 3.28 -21.83 2.08
C LEU A 204 3.45 -23.22 2.66
N ASP A 205 2.41 -24.03 2.64
CA ASP A 205 2.53 -25.48 2.85
C ASP A 205 2.75 -26.17 1.49
N PRO A 206 3.97 -26.68 1.23
CA PRO A 206 4.27 -27.32 -0.04
C PRO A 206 3.56 -28.67 -0.23
N ALA A 207 3.16 -29.35 0.86
CA ALA A 207 2.51 -30.65 0.80
C ALA A 207 1.04 -30.51 0.38
N THR A 208 0.31 -29.58 1.00
CA THR A 208 -1.10 -29.32 0.69
C THR A 208 -1.27 -28.30 -0.44
N ARG A 209 -0.18 -27.62 -0.85
CA ARG A 209 -0.19 -26.50 -1.81
C ARG A 209 -1.17 -25.41 -1.39
N THR A 210 -1.19 -25.09 -0.11
CA THR A 210 -2.01 -24.02 0.45
C THR A 210 -1.13 -22.91 1.00
N MET A 211 -1.55 -21.66 0.81
CA MET A 211 -1.01 -20.52 1.50
C MET A 211 -1.84 -20.30 2.76
N HIS A 212 -1.20 -20.45 3.91
CA HIS A 212 -1.78 -20.10 5.20
C HIS A 212 -1.53 -18.62 5.46
N LEU A 213 -2.60 -17.84 5.59
CA LEU A 213 -2.57 -16.46 6.02
C LEU A 213 -3.10 -16.38 7.44
N GLU A 214 -2.32 -15.81 8.34
CA GLU A 214 -2.75 -15.50 9.70
C GLU A 214 -2.81 -13.98 9.87
N PHE A 215 -3.90 -13.50 10.43
CA PHE A 215 -4.06 -12.12 10.88
C PHE A 215 -4.12 -12.15 12.39
N SER A 216 -3.36 -11.28 13.05
CA SER A 216 -3.36 -11.18 14.51
C SER A 216 -3.55 -9.75 14.93
N MET A 217 -4.22 -9.53 16.07
CA MET A 217 -4.43 -8.21 16.66
C MET A 217 -5.08 -7.20 15.70
N THR A 218 -5.93 -7.65 14.78
CA THR A 218 -6.42 -6.82 13.67
C THR A 218 -7.90 -6.47 13.84
N THR A 219 -8.28 -5.23 13.54
CA THR A 219 -9.70 -4.81 13.53
C THR A 219 -10.41 -5.29 12.26
N MET A 220 -11.75 -5.30 12.21
CA MET A 220 -12.46 -5.67 10.98
C MET A 220 -12.20 -4.71 9.81
N THR A 221 -12.01 -3.42 10.09
CA THR A 221 -11.52 -2.45 9.10
C THR A 221 -10.13 -2.81 8.59
N GLY A 222 -9.19 -3.17 9.49
CA GLY A 222 -7.85 -3.60 9.11
C GLY A 222 -7.87 -4.88 8.26
N PHE A 223 -8.71 -5.85 8.63
CA PHE A 223 -8.91 -7.07 7.86
C PHE A 223 -9.49 -6.78 6.46
N ALA A 224 -10.48 -5.90 6.36
CA ALA A 224 -11.04 -5.47 5.07
C ALA A 224 -10.00 -4.76 4.18
N ASP A 225 -9.17 -3.89 4.76
CA ASP A 225 -8.03 -3.26 4.06
C ASP A 225 -7.04 -4.31 3.53
N MET A 226 -6.69 -5.31 4.34
CA MET A 226 -5.76 -6.37 3.95
C MET A 226 -6.33 -7.25 2.84
N VAL A 227 -7.61 -7.63 2.93
CA VAL A 227 -8.30 -8.36 1.86
C VAL A 227 -8.32 -7.54 0.57
N THR A 228 -8.56 -6.23 0.67
CA THR A 228 -8.49 -5.31 -0.48
C THR A 228 -7.09 -5.31 -1.11
N GLN A 229 -6.05 -5.25 -0.29
CA GLN A 229 -4.66 -5.26 -0.75
C GLN A 229 -4.26 -6.61 -1.37
N LEU A 230 -4.73 -7.72 -0.79
CA LEU A 230 -4.51 -9.06 -1.35
C LEU A 230 -5.14 -9.17 -2.74
N PHE A 231 -6.39 -8.73 -2.89
CA PHE A 231 -7.01 -8.70 -4.21
C PHE A 231 -6.27 -7.77 -5.17
N ALA A 232 -5.76 -6.63 -4.72
CA ALA A 232 -4.97 -5.74 -5.57
C ALA A 232 -3.68 -6.42 -6.07
N GLN A 233 -2.97 -7.17 -5.21
CA GLN A 233 -1.77 -7.92 -5.61
C GLN A 233 -2.07 -9.09 -6.55
N LEU A 234 -3.21 -9.74 -6.38
CA LEU A 234 -3.65 -10.83 -7.25
C LEU A 234 -4.38 -10.33 -8.50
N GLY A 235 -4.28 -9.02 -8.74
CA GLY A 235 -4.68 -8.27 -9.93
C GLY A 235 -6.18 -8.11 -10.14
N GLY A 236 -6.84 -7.86 -9.01
CA GLY A 236 -7.93 -6.90 -8.91
C GLY A 236 -9.24 -7.51 -8.47
N THR A 237 -10.03 -6.72 -7.75
CA THR A 237 -11.45 -6.99 -7.45
C THR A 237 -12.41 -6.56 -8.56
N GLY A 238 -11.87 -6.22 -9.74
CA GLY A 238 -12.56 -5.34 -10.69
C GLY A 238 -12.76 -3.93 -10.14
N GLY A 239 -11.81 -3.44 -9.33
CA GLY A 239 -11.80 -2.07 -8.77
C GLY A 239 -12.66 -1.85 -7.52
N ARG A 240 -13.28 -2.90 -6.96
CA ARG A 240 -14.12 -2.81 -5.75
C ARG A 240 -13.31 -3.03 -4.48
N GLN A 241 -13.18 -2.02 -3.64
CA GLN A 241 -12.58 -2.19 -2.31
C GLN A 241 -13.48 -3.02 -1.39
N VAL A 242 -12.89 -3.68 -0.40
CA VAL A 242 -13.64 -4.30 0.69
C VAL A 242 -13.85 -3.27 1.79
N VAL A 243 -15.11 -3.05 2.19
CA VAL A 243 -15.48 -2.10 3.25
C VAL A 243 -16.06 -2.86 4.42
N ASP A 244 -15.53 -2.63 5.62
CA ASP A 244 -16.10 -3.18 6.84
C ASP A 244 -17.48 -2.55 7.12
N MET A 245 -18.51 -3.40 7.08
CA MET A 245 -19.88 -3.08 7.46
C MET A 245 -20.40 -4.11 8.47
N THR A 246 -19.50 -4.75 9.21
CA THR A 246 -19.84 -5.79 10.19
C THR A 246 -20.38 -5.20 11.49
N GLY A 247 -19.92 -3.99 11.84
CA GLY A 247 -20.16 -3.36 13.15
C GLY A 247 -19.44 -4.04 14.31
N ILE A 248 -18.56 -5.00 14.03
CA ILE A 248 -17.81 -5.76 15.03
C ILE A 248 -16.64 -4.89 15.54
N GLN A 249 -16.56 -4.76 16.86
CA GLN A 249 -15.53 -3.95 17.52
C GLN A 249 -14.50 -4.83 18.22
N GLY A 250 -13.24 -4.39 18.21
CA GLY A 250 -12.14 -5.09 18.86
C GLY A 250 -11.08 -5.58 17.87
N ASN A 251 -10.08 -6.26 18.41
CA ASN A 251 -9.00 -6.88 17.64
C ASN A 251 -9.18 -8.39 17.67
N TYR A 252 -8.97 -9.03 16.52
CA TYR A 252 -9.23 -10.44 16.31
C TYR A 252 -8.03 -11.12 15.66
N ASP A 253 -7.92 -12.41 15.97
CA ASP A 253 -7.03 -13.33 15.29
C ASP A 253 -7.87 -14.17 14.31
N ALA A 254 -7.38 -14.31 13.09
CA ALA A 254 -8.06 -15.04 12.03
C ALA A 254 -7.05 -15.79 11.17
N THR A 255 -7.47 -16.93 10.63
CA THR A 255 -6.68 -17.70 9.67
C THR A 255 -7.49 -17.90 8.40
N VAL A 256 -6.83 -17.68 7.27
CA VAL A 256 -7.39 -17.81 5.93
C VAL A 256 -6.44 -18.70 5.14
N ASP A 257 -6.97 -19.82 4.66
CA ASP A 257 -6.21 -20.74 3.81
C ASP A 257 -6.63 -20.53 2.36
N LEU A 258 -5.66 -20.30 1.48
CA LEU A 258 -5.89 -20.12 0.06
C LEU A 258 -5.17 -21.20 -0.73
N GLY A 259 -5.87 -21.87 -1.63
CA GLY A 259 -5.25 -22.83 -2.54
C GLY A 259 -4.28 -22.14 -3.50
N LEU A 260 -3.06 -22.67 -3.66
CA LEU A 260 -2.07 -22.09 -4.57
C LEU A 260 -2.56 -22.10 -6.03
N ALA A 261 -3.37 -23.08 -6.42
CA ALA A 261 -4.00 -23.12 -7.74
C ALA A 261 -4.91 -21.91 -7.98
N GLU A 262 -5.63 -21.46 -6.95
CA GLU A 262 -6.51 -20.29 -7.03
C GLU A 262 -5.72 -18.98 -7.06
N ILE A 263 -4.66 -18.88 -6.25
CA ILE A 263 -3.71 -17.75 -6.31
C ILE A 263 -3.13 -17.61 -7.72
N ILE A 264 -2.68 -18.72 -8.31
CA ILE A 264 -2.15 -18.75 -9.68
C ILE A 264 -3.23 -18.38 -10.70
N ALA A 265 -4.45 -18.90 -10.55
CA ALA A 265 -5.57 -18.58 -11.44
C ALA A 265 -5.92 -17.08 -11.40
N MET A 266 -5.98 -16.49 -10.19
CA MET A 266 -6.20 -15.05 -10.01
C MET A 266 -5.08 -14.23 -10.65
N ALA A 267 -3.81 -14.58 -10.37
CA ALA A 267 -2.66 -13.88 -10.94
C ALA A 267 -2.64 -13.95 -12.49
N ARG A 268 -2.99 -15.10 -13.09
CA ARG A 268 -3.12 -15.20 -14.56
C ARG A 268 -4.29 -14.40 -15.12
N ALA A 269 -5.45 -14.42 -14.45
CA ALA A 269 -6.60 -13.62 -14.85
C ALA A 269 -6.29 -12.11 -14.85
N ALA A 270 -5.36 -11.70 -13.99
CA ALA A 270 -4.79 -10.37 -13.94
C ALA A 270 -3.69 -10.06 -14.96
N GLY A 271 -3.33 -11.02 -15.82
CA GLY A 271 -2.30 -10.85 -16.84
C GLY A 271 -0.86 -11.10 -16.37
N ALA A 272 -0.65 -11.70 -15.18
CA ALA A 272 0.69 -12.13 -14.78
C ALA A 272 1.16 -13.32 -15.64
N ASP A 273 2.34 -13.18 -16.25
CA ASP A 273 2.99 -14.26 -16.99
C ASP A 273 3.67 -15.24 -16.02
N ILE A 274 2.91 -16.23 -15.56
CA ILE A 274 3.40 -17.28 -14.65
C ILE A 274 3.87 -18.48 -15.49
N PRO A 275 5.18 -18.82 -15.49
CA PRO A 275 5.73 -19.92 -16.27
C PRO A 275 5.03 -21.25 -16.01
N ALA A 276 4.80 -22.01 -17.08
CA ALA A 276 4.32 -23.39 -17.00
C ALA A 276 5.40 -24.28 -16.35
N GLY A 277 5.36 -24.39 -15.02
CA GLY A 277 6.38 -25.11 -14.23
C GLY A 277 6.56 -24.60 -12.80
N ALA A 278 5.94 -23.46 -12.43
CA ALA A 278 5.87 -23.03 -11.04
C ALA A 278 5.16 -24.10 -10.17
N PRO A 279 5.57 -24.30 -8.90
CA PRO A 279 4.93 -25.28 -8.01
C PRO A 279 3.41 -25.03 -8.00
N GLY A 280 2.61 -25.99 -8.48
CA GLY A 280 1.15 -25.87 -8.54
C GLY A 280 0.50 -25.75 -9.92
N GLY A 281 1.24 -25.69 -11.03
CA GLY A 281 0.65 -25.74 -12.37
C GLY A 281 0.12 -27.14 -12.76
N PRO A 282 -1.10 -27.27 -13.32
CA PRO A 282 -1.46 -28.45 -14.11
C PRO A 282 -0.64 -28.42 -15.40
N GLY A 283 0.00 -29.54 -15.74
CA GLY A 283 0.68 -29.67 -17.02
C GLY A 283 -0.33 -29.66 -18.18
N GLY A 284 -0.02 -28.89 -19.24
CA GLY A 284 -0.52 -29.14 -20.59
C GLY A 284 -1.60 -28.20 -21.15
N GLN A 285 -1.13 -27.30 -22.04
CA GLN A 285 -1.62 -27.03 -23.41
C GLN A 285 -2.91 -26.19 -23.67
N GLY A 286 -2.70 -25.03 -24.32
CA GLY A 286 -3.45 -24.64 -25.53
C GLY A 286 -4.48 -23.48 -25.46
N ASN A 287 -4.10 -22.35 -26.09
CA ASN A 287 -4.90 -21.31 -26.79
C ASN A 287 -6.05 -20.51 -26.10
N ASN A 288 -5.89 -19.18 -26.13
CA ASN A 288 -6.87 -18.08 -25.95
C ASN A 288 -8.15 -18.22 -26.83
N PRO A 289 -9.22 -17.39 -26.66
CA PRO A 289 -9.58 -16.43 -25.60
C PRO A 289 -11.05 -16.57 -25.06
N ALA A 290 -11.33 -15.87 -23.95
CA ALA A 290 -12.65 -15.54 -23.39
C ALA A 290 -13.62 -16.69 -23.02
N VAL A 291 -13.73 -17.01 -21.71
CA VAL A 291 -15.00 -17.46 -21.12
C VAL A 291 -15.07 -17.07 -19.64
N ALA A 292 -16.29 -16.68 -19.25
CA ALA A 292 -16.79 -16.33 -17.94
C ALA A 292 -16.48 -17.32 -16.80
N SER A 293 -16.66 -16.80 -15.60
CA SER A 293 -16.74 -17.46 -14.30
C SER A 293 -17.24 -18.90 -14.31
N ASP A 294 -16.44 -19.80 -13.76
CA ASP A 294 -16.93 -20.96 -13.00
C ASP A 294 -15.93 -21.28 -11.86
N PRO A 295 -16.32 -21.18 -10.57
CA PRO A 295 -15.48 -21.54 -9.43
C PRO A 295 -15.51 -23.07 -9.23
N GLY A 296 -14.87 -23.81 -10.14
CA GLY A 296 -14.87 -25.27 -10.13
C GLY A 296 -13.53 -25.92 -9.75
N GLY A 297 -12.57 -25.13 -9.25
CA GLY A 297 -11.17 -25.53 -9.12
C GLY A 297 -10.73 -26.01 -7.74
N GLY A 298 -11.52 -26.79 -7.00
CA GLY A 298 -11.08 -27.65 -5.87
C GLY A 298 -10.26 -27.07 -4.71
N GLY A 299 -9.96 -25.77 -4.67
CA GLY A 299 -9.26 -25.07 -3.60
C GLY A 299 -10.21 -24.23 -2.76
N THR A 300 -9.83 -23.95 -1.51
CA THR A 300 -10.57 -23.02 -0.64
C THR A 300 -10.50 -21.62 -1.23
N SER A 301 -11.67 -21.10 -1.64
CA SER A 301 -11.74 -19.74 -2.14
C SER A 301 -11.67 -18.71 -1.04
N LEU A 302 -11.21 -17.50 -1.36
CA LEU A 302 -11.21 -16.41 -0.38
C LEU A 302 -12.63 -16.11 0.13
N THR A 303 -13.64 -16.29 -0.71
CA THR A 303 -15.05 -16.23 -0.30
C THR A 303 -15.42 -17.32 0.69
N ASP A 304 -14.96 -18.56 0.49
CA ASP A 304 -15.19 -19.66 1.43
C ASP A 304 -14.47 -19.43 2.76
N ALA A 305 -13.26 -18.86 2.71
CA ALA A 305 -12.50 -18.51 3.91
C ALA A 305 -13.18 -17.39 4.71
N VAL A 306 -13.68 -16.34 4.04
CA VAL A 306 -14.48 -15.30 4.71
C VAL A 306 -15.76 -15.90 5.31
N GLN A 307 -16.40 -16.83 4.60
CA GLN A 307 -17.59 -17.51 5.09
C GLN A 307 -17.34 -18.44 6.28
N SER A 308 -16.17 -19.10 6.34
CA SER A 308 -15.80 -19.96 7.47
C SER A 308 -15.67 -19.16 8.78
N MET A 309 -15.27 -17.90 8.68
CA MET A 309 -15.24 -16.92 9.78
C MET A 309 -16.63 -16.39 10.16
N GLY A 310 -17.70 -16.87 9.53
CA GLY A 310 -19.06 -16.38 9.77
C GLY A 310 -19.28 -14.96 9.22
N LEU A 311 -18.45 -14.53 8.27
CA LEU A 311 -18.56 -13.26 7.57
C LEU A 311 -19.01 -13.50 6.11
N LYS A 312 -19.28 -12.44 5.37
CA LYS A 312 -19.67 -12.53 3.96
C LYS A 312 -19.24 -11.27 3.22
N LEU A 313 -18.87 -11.42 1.95
CA LEU A 313 -18.69 -10.31 1.02
C LEU A 313 -19.99 -10.11 0.21
N GLU A 314 -20.53 -8.90 0.21
CA GLU A 314 -21.71 -8.53 -0.56
C GLU A 314 -21.44 -7.30 -1.42
N SER A 315 -21.93 -7.30 -2.66
CA SER A 315 -21.88 -6.09 -3.47
C SER A 315 -22.85 -5.05 -2.91
N ARG A 316 -22.32 -3.89 -2.50
CA ARG A 316 -23.11 -2.74 -2.02
C ARG A 316 -22.59 -1.45 -2.63
N LYS A 317 -23.33 -0.36 -2.43
CA LYS A 317 -22.81 0.99 -2.61
C LYS A 317 -22.40 1.55 -1.26
N ALA A 318 -21.29 2.27 -1.22
CA ALA A 318 -20.83 3.00 -0.05
C ALA A 318 -20.25 4.35 -0.48
N THR A 319 -20.48 5.38 0.32
CA THR A 319 -19.77 6.65 0.18
C THR A 319 -18.33 6.45 0.58
N VAL A 320 -17.40 6.77 -0.33
CA VAL A 320 -15.96 6.67 -0.08
C VAL A 320 -15.32 8.00 -0.44
N ASP A 321 -14.43 8.47 0.42
CA ASP A 321 -13.58 9.61 0.13
C ASP A 321 -12.51 9.24 -0.88
N GLN A 322 -12.45 10.02 -1.95
CA GLN A 322 -11.54 9.86 -3.07
C GLN A 322 -10.64 11.08 -3.20
N LEU A 323 -9.39 10.83 -3.57
CA LEU A 323 -8.46 11.80 -4.13
C LEU A 323 -8.53 11.66 -5.65
N ILE A 324 -9.15 12.63 -6.30
CA ILE A 324 -9.32 12.67 -7.75
C ILE A 324 -8.14 13.42 -8.36
N ILE A 325 -7.57 12.84 -9.40
CA ILE A 325 -6.50 13.45 -10.18
C ILE A 325 -7.11 14.27 -11.31
N ASP A 326 -6.84 15.57 -11.27
CA ASP A 326 -7.25 16.52 -12.31
C ASP A 326 -6.29 16.51 -13.49
N HIS A 327 -4.98 16.41 -13.20
CA HIS A 327 -3.93 16.33 -14.20
C HIS A 327 -2.70 15.61 -13.63
N ILE A 328 -2.05 14.80 -14.47
CA ILE A 328 -0.77 14.17 -14.18
C ILE A 328 -0.10 13.77 -15.51
N GLU A 329 1.19 14.05 -15.63
CA GLU A 329 2.03 13.63 -16.74
C GLU A 329 2.62 12.25 -16.47
N LYS A 330 2.81 11.46 -17.53
CA LYS A 330 3.38 10.11 -17.41
C LYS A 330 4.88 10.12 -17.18
N THR A 331 5.57 11.06 -17.81
CA THR A 331 7.03 11.20 -17.73
C THR A 331 7.35 12.40 -16.86
N PRO A 332 8.26 12.27 -15.86
CA PRO A 332 8.63 13.41 -15.05
C PRO A 332 9.47 14.41 -15.86
N THR A 333 9.38 15.70 -15.52
CA THR A 333 10.33 16.70 -16.03
C THR A 333 11.76 16.35 -15.61
N GLU A 334 12.75 16.71 -16.45
CA GLU A 334 14.17 16.45 -16.20
C GLU A 334 14.66 17.05 -14.87
N ASN A 335 15.76 16.47 -14.33
CA ASN A 335 16.36 16.86 -13.05
C ASN A 335 17.09 18.19 -13.11
#